data_AF-A0A7W9LQ76-F1
#
_entry.id   AF-A0A7W9LQ76-F1
#
_cell.length_a   1.000
_cell.length_b   1.000
_cell.length_c   1.000
_cell.angle_alpha   90.00
_cell.angle_beta   90.00
_cell.angle_gamma   90.00
#
_symmetry.space_group_name_H-M   'P 1'
#
loop_
_entity.id
_entity.type
_entity.pdbx_description
1 polymer ?
#
loop_
_entity_poly.entity_id
_entity_poly.type
_entity_poly.pdbx_seq_one_letter_code
_entity_poly.pdbx_strand_id
1 'polypeptide(L)'
;MIDAIAFKFQTGTQWVHLPEKYGNWRGVYNRLRMWAVDGTWERVFTALMAQAGADKELDWVVSVDSTIVRAHQHAAGARKRGPQRPSRTTTPSAGGAGGLTTKIHLAADGRCRPLAFVLTGGQAGDAPTFMDVMAGLLVPRRRGRPRTRPDVVMADKAYSSRAIRDHLSNRGIRAVIPVPADQRGHRLRRGSRGGRPPAFDRETYKQRNTV
;
A
#
# COMPACT_ATOMS: atom_id res chain seq x y z
N MET A 1 -25.48 -3.16 5.51
CA MET A 1 -24.81 -2.03 4.78
C MET A 1 -23.38 -2.39 4.43
N ILE A 2 -22.48 -2.62 5.39
CA ILE A 2 -21.09 -3.04 5.09
C ILE A 2 -21.05 -4.32 4.26
N ASP A 3 -21.90 -5.32 4.57
CA ASP A 3 -21.96 -6.57 3.80
C ASP A 3 -22.37 -6.35 2.34
N ALA A 4 -23.22 -5.35 2.06
CA ALA A 4 -23.61 -4.99 0.71
C ALA A 4 -22.43 -4.41 -0.09
N ILE A 5 -21.62 -3.59 0.58
CA ILE A 5 -20.40 -3.00 0.02
C ILE A 5 -19.36 -4.10 -0.20
N ALA A 6 -19.15 -4.97 0.77
CA ALA A 6 -18.24 -6.12 0.67
C ALA A 6 -18.64 -7.04 -0.48
N PHE A 7 -19.92 -7.41 -0.59
CA PHE A 7 -20.44 -8.22 -1.69
C PHE A 7 -20.11 -7.61 -3.05
N LYS A 8 -20.37 -6.30 -3.23
CA LYS A 8 -20.08 -5.58 -4.48
C LYS A 8 -18.61 -5.71 -4.91
N PHE A 9 -17.68 -5.62 -3.96
CA PHE A 9 -16.24 -5.68 -4.24
C PHE A 9 -15.72 -7.11 -4.38
N GLN A 10 -16.32 -8.07 -3.68
CA GLN A 10 -15.98 -9.49 -3.81
C GLN A 10 -16.46 -10.08 -5.15
N THR A 11 -17.66 -9.72 -5.61
CA THR A 11 -18.26 -10.32 -6.82
C THR A 11 -18.05 -9.50 -8.08
N GLY A 12 -17.74 -8.20 -7.96
CA GLY A 12 -17.65 -7.31 -9.11
C GLY A 12 -19.01 -6.96 -9.75
N THR A 13 -20.13 -7.50 -9.28
CA THR A 13 -21.49 -7.31 -9.83
C THR A 13 -21.83 -5.82 -10.04
N GLN A 14 -22.57 -5.45 -11.10
CA GLN A 14 -23.01 -4.07 -11.26
C GLN A 14 -23.93 -3.64 -10.11
N TRP A 15 -23.91 -2.36 -9.71
CA TRP A 15 -24.72 -1.87 -8.60
C TRP A 15 -26.22 -2.15 -8.78
N VAL A 16 -26.73 -2.03 -10.02
CA VAL A 16 -28.13 -2.31 -10.35
C VAL A 16 -28.54 -3.77 -10.13
N HIS A 17 -27.57 -4.68 -10.05
CA HIS A 17 -27.76 -6.11 -9.82
C HIS A 17 -27.38 -6.53 -8.39
N LEU A 18 -27.30 -5.58 -7.46
CA LEU A 18 -27.11 -5.91 -6.04
C LEU A 18 -28.31 -6.77 -5.56
N PRO A 19 -28.06 -7.94 -4.94
CA PRO A 19 -29.13 -8.79 -4.43
C PRO A 19 -30.06 -8.04 -3.47
N GLU A 20 -31.36 -8.29 -3.59
CA GLU A 20 -32.41 -7.58 -2.83
C GLU A 20 -32.23 -7.69 -1.31
N LYS A 21 -31.67 -8.81 -0.81
CA LYS A 21 -31.32 -9.00 0.61
C LYS A 21 -30.39 -7.92 1.18
N TYR A 22 -29.65 -7.21 0.32
CA TYR A 22 -28.76 -6.12 0.71
C TYR A 22 -29.43 -4.72 0.65
N GLY A 23 -30.67 -4.66 0.19
CA GLY A 23 -31.48 -3.45 0.08
C GLY A 23 -31.19 -2.62 -1.17
N ASN A 24 -31.64 -1.36 -1.14
CA ASN A 24 -31.55 -0.46 -2.30
C ASN A 24 -30.09 -0.09 -2.63
N TRP A 25 -29.64 -0.49 -3.81
CA TRP A 25 -28.28 -0.23 -4.30
C TRP A 25 -27.90 1.26 -4.31
N ARG A 26 -28.85 2.18 -4.55
CA ARG A 26 -28.58 3.63 -4.54
C ARG A 26 -28.16 4.10 -3.16
N GLY A 27 -28.81 3.58 -2.12
CA GLY A 27 -28.49 3.88 -0.72
C GLY A 27 -27.11 3.35 -0.34
N VAL A 28 -26.79 2.13 -0.78
CA VAL A 28 -25.48 1.51 -0.55
C VAL A 28 -24.36 2.29 -1.25
N TYR A 29 -24.55 2.63 -2.52
CA TYR A 29 -23.59 3.41 -3.30
C TYR A 29 -23.37 4.80 -2.69
N ASN A 30 -24.44 5.52 -2.33
CA ASN A 30 -24.33 6.83 -1.70
C ASN A 30 -23.59 6.74 -0.36
N ARG A 31 -23.87 5.70 0.43
CA ARG A 31 -23.18 5.47 1.70
C ARG A 31 -21.69 5.23 1.49
N LEU A 32 -21.33 4.35 0.55
CA LEU A 32 -19.94 4.09 0.19
C LEU A 32 -19.22 5.40 -0.18
N ARG A 33 -19.83 6.22 -1.03
CA ARG A 33 -19.26 7.50 -1.48
C ARG A 33 -19.10 8.49 -0.32
N MET A 34 -20.12 8.66 0.52
CA MET A 34 -20.06 9.58 1.66
C MET A 34 -18.98 9.16 2.65
N TRP A 35 -18.91 7.87 2.98
CA TRP A 35 -17.90 7.33 3.89
C TRP A 35 -16.47 7.45 3.39
N ALA A 36 -16.28 7.44 2.06
CA ALA A 36 -14.98 7.72 1.45
C ALA A 36 -14.60 9.21 1.50
N VAL A 37 -15.57 10.12 1.59
CA VAL A 37 -15.31 11.57 1.64
C VAL A 37 -15.17 12.06 3.08
N ASP A 38 -15.93 11.50 4.02
CA ASP A 38 -16.00 11.96 5.42
C ASP A 38 -15.00 11.25 6.36
N GLY A 39 -14.13 10.40 5.82
CA GLY A 39 -13.09 9.70 6.57
C GLY A 39 -13.58 8.47 7.36
N THR A 40 -14.80 7.98 7.11
CA THR A 40 -15.35 6.84 7.87
C THR A 40 -14.53 5.57 7.64
N TRP A 41 -14.06 5.32 6.41
CA TRP A 41 -13.26 4.14 6.13
C TRP A 41 -11.92 4.15 6.86
N GLU A 42 -11.28 5.31 6.98
CA GLU A 42 -10.04 5.52 7.71
C GLU A 42 -10.23 5.28 9.20
N ARG A 43 -11.36 5.72 9.77
CA ARG A 43 -11.74 5.44 11.16
C ARG A 43 -11.97 3.95 11.40
N VAL A 44 -12.71 3.28 10.50
CA VAL A 44 -12.96 1.83 10.57
C VAL A 44 -11.65 1.06 10.48
N PHE A 45 -10.79 1.39 9.51
CA PHE A 45 -9.47 0.80 9.35
C PHE A 45 -8.61 0.95 10.61
N THR A 46 -8.54 2.17 11.16
CA THR A 46 -7.80 2.46 12.39
C THR A 46 -8.32 1.65 13.59
N ALA A 47 -9.64 1.54 13.73
CA ALA A 47 -10.26 0.76 14.81
C ALA A 47 -9.96 -0.74 14.67
N LEU A 48 -10.04 -1.29 13.46
CA LEU A 48 -9.73 -2.70 13.19
C LEU A 48 -8.25 -3.02 13.47
N MET A 49 -7.32 -2.14 13.08
CA MET A 49 -5.90 -2.30 13.43
C MET A 49 -5.66 -2.25 14.94
N ALA A 50 -6.34 -1.33 15.65
CA ALA A 50 -6.22 -1.24 17.10
C ALA A 50 -6.74 -2.51 17.79
N GLN A 51 -7.84 -3.08 17.28
CA GLN A 51 -8.39 -4.34 17.78
C GLN A 51 -7.43 -5.51 17.52
N ALA A 52 -6.96 -5.70 16.28
CA ALA A 52 -6.00 -6.75 15.94
C ALA A 52 -4.68 -6.60 16.73
N GLY A 53 -4.24 -5.37 16.99
CA GLY A 53 -3.10 -5.09 17.86
C GLY A 53 -3.34 -5.48 19.32
N ALA A 54 -4.54 -5.25 19.85
CA ALA A 54 -4.92 -5.65 21.20
C ALA A 54 -5.02 -7.18 21.35
N ASP A 55 -5.48 -7.86 20.31
CA ASP A 55 -5.66 -9.32 20.26
C ASP A 55 -4.33 -10.05 19.96
N LYS A 56 -3.21 -9.32 19.87
CA LYS A 56 -1.86 -9.85 19.54
C LYS A 56 -1.85 -10.64 18.25
N GLU A 57 -2.63 -10.15 17.31
CA GLU A 57 -2.97 -10.84 16.09
C GLU A 57 -2.20 -10.29 14.88
N LEU A 58 -1.45 -9.21 15.08
CA LEU A 58 -0.58 -8.58 14.10
C LEU A 58 0.85 -9.10 14.23
N ASP A 59 1.40 -9.56 13.11
CA ASP A 59 2.83 -9.80 12.96
C ASP A 59 3.56 -8.48 12.62
N TRP A 60 4.83 -8.39 13.03
CA TRP A 60 5.71 -7.25 12.80
C TRP A 60 6.84 -7.54 11.81
N VAL A 61 6.78 -8.70 11.16
CA VAL A 61 7.37 -8.93 9.83
C VAL A 61 6.41 -8.36 8.79
N VAL A 62 6.84 -7.29 8.12
CA VAL A 62 5.99 -6.51 7.21
C VAL A 62 6.47 -6.66 5.77
N SER A 63 5.58 -7.04 4.87
CA SER A 63 5.81 -7.01 3.42
C SER A 63 5.37 -5.67 2.85
N VAL A 64 6.21 -5.07 2.01
CA VAL A 64 5.87 -3.88 1.21
C VAL A 64 5.88 -4.26 -0.27
N ASP A 65 4.77 -3.96 -0.94
CA ASP A 65 4.63 -4.15 -2.38
C ASP A 65 3.71 -3.09 -2.99
N SER A 66 3.71 -3.00 -4.32
CA SER A 66 2.76 -2.15 -5.03
C SER A 66 2.04 -2.92 -6.14
N THR A 67 0.79 -2.54 -6.39
CA THR A 67 0.00 -3.09 -7.51
C THR A 67 -0.70 -1.98 -8.27
N ILE A 68 -0.86 -2.15 -9.57
CA ILE A 68 -1.54 -1.18 -10.43
C ILE A 68 -2.96 -1.68 -10.71
N VAL A 69 -3.93 -0.88 -10.30
CA VAL A 69 -5.33 -1.05 -10.65
C VAL A 69 -5.65 -0.16 -11.85
N ARG A 70 -6.09 -0.76 -12.95
CA ARG A 70 -6.58 -0.01 -14.10
C ARG A 70 -8.00 0.45 -13.84
N ALA A 71 -8.28 1.72 -14.12
CA ALA A 71 -9.66 2.17 -14.19
C ALA A 71 -10.34 1.47 -15.36
N HIS A 72 -11.62 1.11 -15.17
CA HIS A 72 -12.43 0.57 -16.25
C HIS A 72 -12.46 1.55 -17.43
N GLN A 73 -12.56 1.08 -18.67
CA GLN A 73 -12.55 1.94 -19.87
C GLN A 73 -13.60 3.06 -19.82
N HIS A 74 -14.74 2.82 -19.17
CA HIS A 74 -15.81 3.81 -18.96
C HIS A 74 -15.49 4.89 -17.91
N ALA A 75 -14.41 4.75 -17.14
CA ALA A 75 -13.93 5.76 -16.21
C ALA A 75 -13.10 6.87 -16.89
N ALA A 76 -12.75 6.71 -18.17
CA ALA A 76 -12.02 7.70 -18.96
C ALA A 76 -12.72 9.08 -19.04
N GLY A 77 -14.03 9.11 -18.81
CA GLY A 77 -14.84 10.31 -18.96
C GLY A 77 -14.85 10.86 -20.39
N ALA A 78 -15.66 11.89 -20.64
CA ALA A 78 -15.61 12.60 -21.92
C ALA A 78 -14.32 13.42 -22.02
N ARG A 79 -13.72 13.46 -23.21
CA ARG A 79 -12.50 14.23 -23.52
C ARG A 79 -12.72 15.71 -23.17
N LYS A 80 -12.06 16.21 -22.11
CA LYS A 80 -12.15 17.63 -21.73
C LYS A 80 -11.20 18.46 -22.58
N ARG A 81 -11.71 19.50 -23.25
CA ARG A 81 -10.90 20.54 -23.90
C ARG A 81 -10.65 21.68 -22.89
N GLY A 82 -9.39 21.94 -22.54
CA GLY A 82 -8.99 23.10 -21.72
C GLY A 82 -7.85 22.80 -20.74
N PRO A 83 -7.08 23.81 -20.30
CA PRO A 83 -5.96 23.64 -19.37
C PRO A 83 -6.45 23.21 -17.98
N GLN A 84 -5.81 22.18 -17.43
CA GLN A 84 -6.18 21.53 -16.17
C GLN A 84 -5.62 22.30 -14.98
N ARG A 85 -6.49 22.83 -14.09
CA ARG A 85 -6.07 23.36 -12.78
C ARG A 85 -5.64 22.21 -11.86
N PRO A 86 -4.53 22.32 -11.13
CA PRO A 86 -4.12 21.30 -10.17
C PRO A 86 -5.07 21.31 -8.96
N SER A 87 -5.87 20.25 -8.78
CA SER A 87 -6.63 20.03 -7.55
C SER A 87 -5.71 19.48 -6.46
N ARG A 88 -5.69 20.13 -5.29
CA ARG A 88 -4.71 19.90 -4.21
C ARG A 88 -5.08 18.81 -3.19
N THR A 89 -6.04 17.93 -3.48
CA THR A 89 -6.56 16.99 -2.46
C THR A 89 -6.61 15.52 -2.90
N THR A 90 -6.35 15.25 -4.16
CA THR A 90 -6.12 13.91 -4.72
C THR A 90 -5.24 14.16 -5.92
N THR A 91 -4.01 13.62 -5.97
CA THR A 91 -3.20 13.68 -7.19
C THR A 91 -4.01 13.06 -8.32
N PRO A 92 -4.46 13.84 -9.33
CA PRO A 92 -5.21 13.29 -10.43
C PRO A 92 -4.30 12.30 -11.16
N SER A 93 -4.82 11.11 -11.44
CA SER A 93 -4.23 10.12 -12.33
C SER A 93 -3.79 10.80 -13.63
N ALA A 94 -2.49 10.99 -13.80
CA ALA A 94 -1.92 11.60 -14.99
C ALA A 94 -2.03 10.58 -16.13
N GLY A 95 -2.72 10.96 -17.21
CA GLY A 95 -2.83 10.17 -18.42
C GLY A 95 -1.48 10.06 -19.12
N GLY A 96 -0.74 9.00 -18.83
CA GLY A 96 0.30 8.46 -19.71
C GLY A 96 -0.27 7.39 -20.63
N ALA A 97 0.51 6.97 -21.64
CA ALA A 97 0.14 6.08 -22.74
C ALA A 97 -0.47 4.69 -22.37
N GLY A 98 -0.66 4.39 -21.07
CA GLY A 98 -1.27 3.15 -20.55
C GLY A 98 -2.69 3.30 -19.97
N GLY A 99 -3.31 4.49 -20.04
CA GLY A 99 -4.67 4.74 -19.54
C GLY A 99 -4.74 5.22 -18.07
N LEU A 100 -5.96 5.52 -17.59
CA LEU A 100 -6.21 5.94 -16.20
C LEU A 100 -5.89 4.78 -15.26
N THR A 101 -4.77 4.85 -14.57
CA THR A 101 -4.32 3.80 -13.65
C THR A 101 -4.00 4.40 -12.29
N THR A 102 -4.35 3.67 -11.23
CA THR A 102 -4.00 3.99 -9.84
C THR A 102 -3.06 2.91 -9.36
N LYS A 103 -2.02 3.28 -8.63
CA LYS A 103 -1.14 2.33 -7.96
C LYS A 103 -1.46 2.34 -6.46
N ILE A 104 -1.60 1.16 -5.89
CA ILE A 104 -1.76 0.93 -4.46
C ILE A 104 -0.41 0.44 -3.96
N HIS A 105 0.24 1.23 -3.11
CA HIS A 105 1.44 0.82 -2.37
C HIS A 105 0.97 0.37 -0.99
N LEU A 106 1.31 -0.85 -0.59
CA LEU A 106 0.75 -1.50 0.60
C LEU A 106 1.86 -2.03 1.48
N ALA A 107 1.76 -1.76 2.79
CA ALA A 107 2.42 -2.51 3.84
C ALA A 107 1.42 -3.48 4.47
N ALA A 108 1.78 -4.76 4.54
CA ALA A 108 0.95 -5.80 5.14
C ALA A 108 1.75 -6.66 6.12
N ASP A 109 1.09 -7.20 7.13
CA ASP A 109 1.70 -8.17 8.06
C ASP A 109 1.86 -9.56 7.42
N GLY A 110 2.45 -10.49 8.15
CA GLY A 110 2.61 -11.90 7.75
C GLY A 110 1.31 -12.70 7.61
N ARG A 111 0.13 -12.07 7.74
CA ARG A 111 -1.20 -12.65 7.46
C ARG A 111 -1.92 -11.91 6.33
N CYS A 112 -1.19 -11.11 5.54
CA CYS A 112 -1.71 -10.26 4.48
C CYS A 112 -2.74 -9.23 4.96
N ARG A 113 -2.68 -8.82 6.24
CA ARG A 113 -3.53 -7.75 6.77
C ARG A 113 -2.91 -6.40 6.46
N PRO A 114 -3.66 -5.46 5.84
CA PRO A 114 -3.15 -4.14 5.54
C PRO A 114 -2.82 -3.37 6.83
N LEU A 115 -1.59 -2.84 6.91
CA LEU A 115 -1.11 -1.98 8.00
C LEU A 115 -1.04 -0.51 7.60
N ALA A 116 -0.73 -0.24 6.33
CA ALA A 116 -0.72 1.10 5.75
C ALA A 116 -0.78 1.00 4.24
N PHE A 117 -1.42 1.96 3.57
CA PHE A 117 -1.38 2.05 2.12
C PHE A 117 -1.34 3.50 1.64
N VAL A 118 -0.77 3.69 0.46
CA VAL A 118 -0.73 4.98 -0.24
C VAL A 118 -1.24 4.77 -1.66
N LEU A 119 -2.12 5.66 -2.10
CA LEU A 119 -2.64 5.67 -3.47
C LEU A 119 -1.90 6.73 -4.28
N THR A 120 -1.37 6.33 -5.43
CA THR A 120 -0.69 7.25 -6.37
C THR A 120 -1.22 7.07 -7.79
N GLY A 121 -0.89 7.99 -8.68
CA GLY A 121 -1.03 7.73 -10.13
C GLY A 121 -0.18 6.52 -10.54
N GLY A 122 -0.64 5.77 -11.56
CA GLY A 122 0.01 4.51 -11.96
C GLY A 122 1.46 4.65 -12.42
N GLN A 123 1.85 5.83 -12.91
CA GLN A 123 3.22 6.16 -13.31
C GLN A 123 4.17 6.43 -12.13
N ALA A 124 3.67 6.58 -10.90
CA ALA A 124 4.51 6.85 -9.75
C ALA A 124 5.44 5.66 -9.48
N GLY A 125 6.70 5.94 -9.18
CA GLY A 125 7.68 4.92 -8.83
C GLY A 125 7.45 4.34 -7.45
N ASP A 126 7.91 3.11 -7.26
CA ASP A 126 7.69 2.34 -6.02
C ASP A 126 8.64 2.81 -4.91
N ALA A 127 9.93 2.91 -5.23
CA ALA A 127 10.95 3.31 -4.24
C ALA A 127 10.72 4.72 -3.63
N PRO A 128 10.30 5.76 -4.38
CA PRO A 128 9.97 7.06 -3.79
C PRO A 128 8.80 6.99 -2.80
N THR A 129 7.78 6.17 -3.09
CA THR A 129 6.55 6.07 -2.29
C THR A 129 6.73 5.22 -1.02
N PHE A 130 7.80 4.42 -0.95
CA PHE A 130 8.11 3.57 0.19
C PHE A 130 8.12 4.32 1.53
N MET A 131 8.68 5.54 1.56
CA MET A 131 8.76 6.32 2.80
C MET A 131 7.38 6.75 3.30
N ASP A 132 6.48 7.09 2.38
CA ASP A 132 5.11 7.48 2.71
C ASP A 132 4.32 6.29 3.28
N VAL A 133 4.49 5.10 2.70
CA VAL A 133 3.91 3.85 3.24
C VAL A 133 4.42 3.58 4.65
N MET A 134 5.74 3.69 4.86
CA MET A 134 6.35 3.48 6.17
C MET A 134 5.97 4.54 7.22
N ALA A 135 5.62 5.75 6.78
CA ALA A 135 5.13 6.83 7.64
C ALA A 135 3.66 6.62 8.02
N GLY A 136 2.86 6.04 7.14
CA GLY A 136 1.46 5.68 7.40
C GLY A 136 1.30 4.51 8.38
N LEU A 137 2.36 3.73 8.63
CA LEU A 137 2.31 2.60 9.55
C LEU A 137 2.17 3.09 11.00
N LEU A 138 0.94 2.99 11.50
CA LEU A 138 0.56 3.40 12.85
C LEU A 138 -0.53 2.48 13.38
N VAL A 139 -0.16 1.65 14.36
CA VAL A 139 -1.11 0.77 15.06
C VAL A 139 -1.37 1.35 16.46
N PRO A 140 -2.58 1.88 16.73
CA PRO A 140 -2.94 2.37 18.05
C PRO A 140 -2.88 1.26 19.11
N ARG A 141 -2.64 1.66 20.37
CA ARG A 141 -2.58 0.75 21.51
C ARG A 141 -3.54 1.23 22.60
N ARG A 142 -4.09 0.30 23.39
CA ARG A 142 -4.93 0.63 24.55
C ARG A 142 -4.20 1.51 25.57
N ARG A 143 -2.88 1.31 25.72
CA ARG A 143 -2.01 2.12 26.58
C ARG A 143 -0.68 2.39 25.88
N GLY A 144 -0.15 3.60 26.05
CA GLY A 144 1.14 4.04 25.51
C GLY A 144 1.09 4.53 24.06
N ARG A 145 2.27 4.84 23.51
CA ARG A 145 2.42 5.36 22.14
C ARG A 145 2.01 4.29 21.11
N PRO A 146 1.34 4.66 19.99
CA PRO A 146 1.13 3.76 18.87
C PRO A 146 2.42 3.09 18.41
N ARG A 147 2.33 1.82 17.99
CA ARG A 147 3.48 1.15 17.39
C ARG A 147 3.57 1.51 15.92
N THR A 148 4.71 2.06 15.51
CA THR A 148 4.98 2.52 14.14
C THR A 148 6.17 1.81 13.49
N ARG A 149 6.84 0.93 14.24
CA ARG A 149 8.09 0.29 13.81
C ARG A 149 7.89 -1.22 13.64
N PRO A 150 8.01 -1.73 12.40
CA PRO A 150 8.22 -3.16 12.12
C PRO A 150 9.54 -3.68 12.66
N ASP A 151 9.59 -4.97 12.96
CA ASP A 151 10.84 -5.64 13.31
C ASP A 151 11.63 -6.00 12.05
N VAL A 152 10.91 -6.39 10.99
CA VAL A 152 11.45 -6.76 9.69
C VAL A 152 10.62 -6.13 8.58
N VAL A 153 11.27 -5.65 7.53
CA VAL A 153 10.61 -5.26 6.29
C VAL A 153 11.12 -6.11 5.13
N MET A 154 10.19 -6.76 4.43
CA MET A 154 10.41 -7.51 3.19
C MET A 154 9.90 -6.69 2.01
N ALA A 155 10.69 -6.58 0.95
CA ALA A 155 10.28 -5.92 -0.29
C ALA A 155 11.09 -6.47 -1.48
N ASP A 156 10.62 -6.26 -2.70
CA ASP A 156 11.38 -6.67 -3.89
C ASP A 156 12.65 -5.83 -4.09
N LYS A 157 13.44 -6.28 -5.06
CA LYS A 157 14.66 -5.62 -5.51
C LYS A 157 14.48 -4.17 -5.99
N ALA A 158 13.28 -3.73 -6.38
CA ALA A 158 13.02 -2.34 -6.77
C ALA A 158 13.12 -1.40 -5.55
N TYR A 159 12.87 -1.91 -4.34
CA TYR A 159 13.06 -1.19 -3.07
C TYR A 159 14.50 -1.27 -2.52
N SER A 160 15.49 -1.66 -3.33
CA SER A 160 16.89 -1.85 -2.89
C SER A 160 17.70 -0.55 -2.69
N SER A 161 17.09 0.63 -2.88
CA SER A 161 17.78 1.91 -2.89
C SER A 161 18.52 2.20 -1.58
N ARG A 162 19.63 2.94 -1.66
CA ARG A 162 20.40 3.35 -0.47
C ARG A 162 19.53 4.14 0.51
N ALA A 163 18.69 5.06 0.02
CA ALA A 163 17.78 5.84 0.86
C ALA A 163 16.84 4.94 1.68
N ILE A 164 16.27 3.89 1.06
CA ILE A 164 15.43 2.90 1.77
C ILE A 164 16.22 2.15 2.82
N ARG A 165 17.44 1.70 2.48
CA ARG A 165 18.30 0.99 3.42
C ARG A 165 18.67 1.85 4.63
N ASP A 166 19.04 3.10 4.39
CA ASP A 166 19.44 4.05 5.43
C ASP A 166 18.24 4.39 6.33
N HIS A 167 17.05 4.57 5.76
CA HIS A 167 15.83 4.77 6.56
C HIS A 167 15.52 3.59 7.48
N LEU A 168 15.62 2.36 6.94
CA LEU A 168 15.36 1.15 7.73
C LEU A 168 16.42 0.95 8.81
N SER A 169 17.71 1.13 8.49
CA SER A 169 18.80 0.97 9.46
C SER A 169 18.77 2.04 10.55
N ASN A 170 18.52 3.31 10.21
CA ASN A 170 18.41 4.41 11.19
C ASN A 170 17.25 4.20 12.17
N ARG A 171 16.22 3.45 11.77
CA ARG A 171 15.09 3.07 12.64
C ARG A 171 15.32 1.76 13.39
N GLY A 172 16.39 1.02 13.09
CA GLY A 172 16.67 -0.31 13.64
C GLY A 172 15.76 -1.41 13.09
N ILE A 173 15.31 -1.28 11.84
CA ILE A 173 14.43 -2.23 11.15
C ILE A 173 15.27 -3.15 10.27
N ARG A 174 15.09 -4.47 10.40
CA ARG A 174 15.82 -5.45 9.57
C ARG A 174 15.28 -5.44 8.14
N ALA A 175 16.12 -5.14 7.16
CA ALA A 175 15.73 -5.08 5.75
C ALA A 175 16.01 -6.39 5.00
N VAL A 176 14.95 -7.13 4.65
CA VAL A 176 15.01 -8.35 3.83
C VAL A 176 14.60 -8.01 2.39
N ILE A 177 15.51 -7.32 1.72
CA ILE A 177 15.32 -6.81 0.36
C ILE A 177 16.47 -7.36 -0.51
N PRO A 178 16.21 -8.00 -1.66
CA PRO A 178 17.28 -8.44 -2.55
C PRO A 178 18.02 -7.25 -3.16
N VAL A 179 19.33 -7.38 -3.35
CA VAL A 179 20.12 -6.37 -4.10
C VAL A 179 20.19 -6.79 -5.58
N PRO A 180 19.84 -5.92 -6.54
CA PRO A 180 20.03 -6.16 -7.97
C PRO A 180 21.46 -6.58 -8.34
N ALA A 181 21.61 -7.43 -9.37
CA ALA A 181 22.91 -8.01 -9.72
C ALA A 181 23.95 -6.97 -10.18
N ASP A 182 23.50 -5.95 -10.90
CA ASP A 182 24.25 -4.78 -11.34
C ASP A 182 24.78 -3.97 -10.14
N GLN A 183 23.94 -3.72 -9.12
CA GLN A 183 24.37 -3.02 -7.92
C GLN A 183 25.41 -3.82 -7.12
N ARG A 184 25.28 -5.15 -7.08
CA ARG A 184 26.32 -6.03 -6.49
C ARG A 184 27.63 -5.90 -7.26
N GLY A 185 27.58 -5.93 -8.60
CA GLY A 185 28.74 -5.74 -9.46
C GLY A 185 29.42 -4.38 -9.26
N HIS A 186 28.65 -3.29 -9.22
CA HIS A 186 29.19 -1.96 -8.96
C HIS A 186 29.82 -1.83 -7.58
N ARG A 187 29.25 -2.48 -6.55
CA ARG A 187 29.87 -2.53 -5.22
C ARG A 187 31.21 -3.27 -5.27
N LEU A 188 31.26 -4.44 -5.90
CA LEU A 188 32.49 -5.24 -6.02
C LEU A 188 33.58 -4.46 -6.76
N ARG A 189 33.24 -3.75 -7.84
CA ARG A 189 34.17 -2.87 -8.57
C ARG A 189 34.73 -1.74 -7.70
N ARG A 190 33.99 -1.27 -6.70
CA ARG A 190 34.44 -0.24 -5.75
C ARG A 190 35.31 -0.77 -4.61
N GLY A 191 35.50 -2.10 -4.51
CA GLY A 191 36.36 -2.72 -3.49
C GLY A 191 35.96 -2.30 -2.06
N SER A 192 36.94 -1.90 -1.24
CA SER A 192 36.73 -1.46 0.14
C SER A 192 35.81 -0.23 0.27
N ARG A 193 35.76 0.64 -0.75
CA ARG A 193 34.85 1.79 -0.82
C ARG A 193 33.40 1.41 -1.14
N GLY A 194 33.16 0.15 -1.51
CA GLY A 194 31.83 -0.40 -1.76
C GLY A 194 31.01 -0.62 -0.49
N GLY A 195 31.66 -0.69 0.67
CA GLY A 195 31.01 -1.00 1.95
C GLY A 195 30.60 -2.46 2.09
N ARG A 196 30.13 -2.83 3.30
CA ARG A 196 29.71 -4.20 3.62
C ARG A 196 28.44 -4.58 2.83
N PRO A 197 28.34 -5.82 2.31
CA PRO A 197 27.10 -6.31 1.74
C PRO A 197 25.94 -6.20 2.74
N PRO A 198 24.75 -5.74 2.33
CA PRO A 198 23.56 -5.89 3.14
C PRO A 198 23.31 -7.37 3.44
N ALA A 199 23.04 -7.70 4.69
CA ALA A 199 22.58 -9.03 5.06
C ALA A 199 21.24 -9.30 4.34
N PHE A 200 21.11 -10.48 3.73
CA PHE A 200 19.90 -10.91 3.07
C PHE A 200 19.52 -12.30 3.58
N ASP A 201 18.36 -12.37 4.23
CA ASP A 201 17.81 -13.62 4.74
C ASP A 201 16.87 -14.21 3.68
N ARG A 202 17.34 -15.27 3.02
CA ARG A 202 16.61 -15.92 1.93
C ARG A 202 15.40 -16.71 2.43
N GLU A 203 15.44 -17.23 3.66
CA GLU A 203 14.32 -17.99 4.23
C GLU A 203 13.20 -17.05 4.64
N THR A 204 13.52 -15.95 5.32
CA THR A 204 12.53 -14.88 5.59
C THR A 204 11.95 -14.34 4.27
N TYR A 205 12.77 -14.14 3.23
CA TYR A 205 12.27 -13.63 1.94
C TYR A 205 11.23 -14.54 1.25
N LYS A 206 11.27 -15.86 1.47
CA LYS A 206 10.24 -16.77 0.91
C LYS A 206 8.83 -16.43 1.42
N GLN A 207 8.74 -15.86 2.63
CA GLN A 207 7.49 -15.50 3.28
C GLN A 207 6.83 -14.24 2.68
N ARG A 208 7.49 -13.53 1.75
CA ARG A 208 6.99 -12.28 1.16
C ARG A 208 5.60 -12.42 0.52
N ASN A 209 5.29 -13.59 -0.03
CA ASN A 209 4.03 -13.88 -0.73
C ASN A 209 3.23 -15.03 -0.10
N THR A 210 3.59 -15.48 1.11
CA THR A 210 3.04 -16.72 1.68
C THR A 210 1.85 -16.44 2.60
N VAL A 211 0.81 -15.77 2.07
CA VAL A 211 -0.57 -15.80 2.60
C VAL A 211 -1.56 -15.39 1.52
#